data_AF-A0A5R9E9E2-F1
#
_entry.id   AF-A0A5R9E9E2-F1
#
_cell.length_a   1.000
_cell.length_b   1.000
_cell.length_c   1.000
_cell.angle_alpha   90.00
_cell.angle_beta   90.00
_cell.angle_gamma   90.00
#
_symmetry.space_group_name_H-M   'P 1'
#
loop_
_entity.id
_entity.type
_entity.pdbx_description
1 polymer ?
#
loop_
_entity_poly.entity_id
_entity_poly.type
_entity_poly.pdbx_seq_one_letter_code
_entity_poly.pdbx_strand_id
1 'polypeptide(L)'
;MRSRRIALAVVTAVALTGAVGCGAVDKALDCVKTADAVATSVDGLSQAVSTASEDPTQLTEALNDIDRELGNLKDTTDNADLSKAVDDLSKGVENVRTSVENGDATPDITPVTDAATELGKVCTS
;
A
#
# COMPACT_ATOMS: atom_id res chain seq x y z
N MET A 1 22.02 -0.02 -21.74
CA MET A 1 22.36 -0.56 -20.40
C MET A 1 21.40 -1.72 -20.13
N ARG A 2 21.89 -2.87 -19.66
CA ARG A 2 21.11 -4.11 -19.51
C ARG A 2 20.32 -4.06 -18.19
N SER A 3 19.02 -3.87 -18.27
CA SER A 3 18.12 -3.95 -17.11
C SER A 3 18.08 -5.41 -16.62
N ARG A 4 18.80 -5.71 -15.54
CA ARG A 4 18.67 -6.97 -14.80
C ARG A 4 17.31 -6.96 -14.11
N ARG A 5 16.34 -7.68 -14.69
CA ARG A 5 15.11 -8.04 -13.99
C ARG A 5 15.47 -9.10 -12.94
N ILE A 6 15.53 -8.70 -11.68
CA ILE A 6 15.68 -9.63 -10.56
C ILE A 6 14.29 -10.23 -10.32
N ALA A 7 14.10 -11.48 -10.72
CA ALA A 7 12.90 -12.23 -10.38
C ALA A 7 13.03 -12.73 -8.94
N LEU A 8 12.36 -12.06 -8.00
CA LEU A 8 12.17 -12.55 -6.64
C LEU A 8 11.13 -13.68 -6.67
N ALA A 9 11.60 -14.92 -6.61
CA ALA A 9 10.73 -16.07 -6.41
C ALA A 9 10.41 -16.20 -4.91
N VAL A 10 9.23 -15.72 -4.51
CA VAL A 10 8.69 -15.94 -3.17
C VAL A 10 8.07 -17.34 -3.14
N VAL A 11 8.70 -18.27 -2.41
CA VAL A 11 8.15 -19.61 -2.16
C VAL A 11 7.53 -19.61 -0.77
N THR A 12 6.21 -19.46 -0.70
CA THR A 12 5.44 -19.62 0.54
C THR A 12 4.97 -21.06 0.68
N ALA A 13 5.71 -21.85 1.47
CA ALA A 13 5.24 -23.16 1.92
C ALA A 13 4.36 -22.98 3.17
N VAL A 14 3.04 -22.92 2.99
CA VAL A 14 2.10 -22.85 4.12
C VAL A 14 1.67 -24.27 4.50
N ALA A 15 2.21 -24.78 5.61
CA ALA A 15 1.72 -25.99 6.26
C ALA A 15 0.49 -25.63 7.11
N LEU A 16 -0.71 -25.71 6.52
CA LEU A 16 -1.98 -25.48 7.22
C LEU A 16 -2.38 -26.74 8.02
N THR A 17 -1.85 -26.90 9.22
CA THR A 17 -2.45 -27.79 10.23
C THR A 17 -3.36 -26.97 11.14
N GLY A 18 -4.63 -26.84 10.77
CA GLY A 18 -5.63 -26.23 11.63
C GLY A 18 -6.98 -26.08 10.92
N ALA A 19 -8.00 -26.76 11.44
CA ALA A 19 -9.38 -26.68 10.97
C ALA A 19 -10.02 -25.33 11.35
N VAL A 20 -9.49 -24.23 10.81
CA VAL A 20 -10.18 -22.94 10.72
C VAL A 20 -10.87 -22.92 9.36
N GLY A 21 -12.18 -22.64 9.33
CA GLY A 21 -12.92 -22.61 8.07
C GLY A 21 -12.29 -21.65 7.05
N CYS A 22 -12.51 -21.90 5.76
CA CYS A 22 -11.91 -21.13 4.66
C CYS A 22 -12.01 -19.60 4.84
N GLY A 23 -13.02 -19.08 5.55
CA GLY A 23 -13.18 -17.64 5.78
C GLY A 23 -11.97 -16.91 6.40
N ALA A 24 -11.16 -17.57 7.23
CA ALA A 24 -9.92 -16.97 7.73
C ALA A 24 -8.82 -16.90 6.64
N VAL A 25 -8.76 -17.94 5.79
CA VAL A 25 -7.85 -18.00 4.64
C VAL A 25 -8.30 -17.01 3.55
N ASP A 26 -9.60 -16.90 3.28
CA ASP A 26 -10.18 -15.96 2.33
C ASP A 26 -9.88 -14.50 2.76
N LYS A 27 -10.09 -14.16 4.04
CA LYS A 27 -9.71 -12.84 4.57
C LYS A 27 -8.21 -12.57 4.48
N ALA A 28 -7.37 -13.56 4.75
CA ALA A 28 -5.91 -13.41 4.61
C ALA A 28 -5.51 -13.18 3.14
N LEU A 29 -6.10 -13.91 2.20
CA LEU A 29 -5.87 -13.73 0.76
C LEU A 29 -6.37 -12.37 0.26
N ASP A 30 -7.51 -11.89 0.75
CA ASP A 30 -8.03 -10.57 0.40
C ASP A 30 -7.19 -9.44 1.01
N CYS A 31 -6.64 -9.65 2.21
CA CYS A 31 -5.65 -8.75 2.81
C CYS A 31 -4.40 -8.64 1.92
N VAL A 32 -3.81 -9.78 1.54
CA VAL A 32 -2.60 -9.82 0.70
C VAL A 32 -2.84 -9.18 -0.66
N LYS A 33 -3.97 -9.47 -1.32
CA LYS A 33 -4.31 -8.85 -2.62
C LYS A 33 -4.45 -7.33 -2.50
N THR A 34 -5.10 -6.85 -1.45
CA THR A 34 -5.30 -5.42 -1.28
C THR A 34 -3.99 -4.73 -0.88
N ALA A 35 -3.16 -5.36 -0.05
CA ALA A 35 -1.82 -4.87 0.26
C ALA A 35 -0.92 -4.80 -0.98
N ASP A 36 -1.02 -5.77 -1.90
CA ASP A 36 -0.31 -5.77 -3.19
C ASP A 36 -0.80 -4.65 -4.13
N ALA A 37 -2.12 -4.42 -4.17
CA ALA A 37 -2.70 -3.29 -4.90
C ALA A 37 -2.21 -1.94 -4.33
N VAL A 38 -2.19 -1.80 -3.00
CA VAL A 38 -1.63 -0.63 -2.31
C VAL A 38 -0.15 -0.44 -2.65
N ALA A 39 0.66 -1.50 -2.60
CA ALA A 39 2.08 -1.43 -2.96
C ALA A 39 2.26 -0.94 -4.42
N THR A 40 1.44 -1.45 -5.34
CA THR A 40 1.43 -0.98 -6.74
C THR A 40 1.07 0.49 -6.85
N SER A 41 0.06 0.96 -6.13
CA SER A 41 -0.34 2.38 -6.13
C SER A 41 0.74 3.27 -5.50
N VAL A 42 1.46 2.80 -4.48
CA VAL A 42 2.61 3.51 -3.87
C VAL A 42 3.81 3.58 -4.82
N ASP A 43 4.07 2.54 -5.61
CA ASP A 43 5.06 2.60 -6.69
C ASP A 43 4.66 3.63 -7.76
N GLY A 44 3.36 3.67 -8.11
CA GLY A 44 2.78 4.69 -8.98
C GLY A 44 2.96 6.10 -8.43
N LEU A 45 2.68 6.30 -7.14
CA LEU A 45 2.92 7.57 -6.44
C LEU A 45 4.41 7.97 -6.50
N SER A 46 5.32 7.03 -6.25
CA SER A 46 6.77 7.27 -6.30
C SER A 46 7.23 7.73 -7.68
N GLN A 47 6.64 7.16 -8.73
CA GLN A 47 6.89 7.58 -10.11
C GLN A 47 6.28 8.96 -10.39
N ALA A 48 5.07 9.22 -9.92
CA ALA A 48 4.38 10.50 -10.10
C ALA A 48 5.08 11.67 -9.38
N VAL A 49 5.69 11.44 -8.20
CA VAL A 49 6.53 12.44 -7.53
C VAL A 49 7.68 12.90 -8.44
N SER A 50 8.25 12.00 -9.23
CA SER A 50 9.36 12.34 -10.14
C SER A 50 8.93 13.28 -11.27
N THR A 51 7.63 13.37 -11.57
CA THR A 51 7.03 14.25 -12.60
C THR A 51 6.09 15.30 -11.99
N ALA A 52 5.99 15.40 -10.67
CA ALA A 52 5.01 16.26 -9.98
C ALA A 52 5.25 17.75 -10.23
N SER A 53 6.50 18.14 -10.52
CA SER A 53 6.86 19.50 -10.93
C SER A 53 6.28 19.89 -12.31
N GLU A 54 5.95 18.92 -13.14
CA GLU A 54 5.40 19.12 -14.49
C GLU A 54 3.88 18.97 -14.49
N ASP A 55 3.37 17.96 -13.79
CA ASP A 55 1.94 17.66 -13.70
C ASP A 55 1.58 17.03 -12.32
N PRO A 56 1.00 17.81 -11.39
CA PRO A 56 0.58 17.30 -10.08
C PRO A 56 -0.71 16.45 -10.14
N THR A 57 -1.41 16.39 -11.28
CA THR A 57 -2.64 15.60 -11.43
C THR A 57 -2.36 14.12 -11.26
N GLN A 58 -1.30 13.58 -11.87
CA GLN A 58 -0.93 12.16 -11.75
C GLN A 58 -0.62 11.76 -10.29
N LEU A 59 0.01 12.67 -9.53
CA LEU A 59 0.29 12.42 -8.12
C LEU A 59 -1.01 12.40 -7.31
N THR A 60 -1.93 13.33 -7.59
CA THR A 60 -3.24 13.37 -6.92
C THR A 60 -4.08 12.14 -7.22
N GLU A 61 -4.06 11.65 -8.46
CA GLU A 61 -4.72 10.40 -8.87
C GLU A 61 -4.14 9.19 -8.13
N ALA A 62 -2.81 9.06 -8.06
CA ALA A 62 -2.17 7.99 -7.31
C ALA A 62 -2.55 8.00 -5.82
N LEU A 63 -2.61 9.19 -5.18
CA LEU A 63 -3.06 9.32 -3.79
C LEU A 63 -4.53 8.92 -3.61
N ASN A 64 -5.40 9.29 -4.55
CA ASN A 64 -6.82 8.89 -4.54
C ASN A 64 -6.99 7.37 -4.66
N ASP A 65 -6.18 6.74 -5.52
CA ASP A 65 -6.21 5.28 -5.69
C ASP A 65 -5.77 4.57 -4.41
N ILE A 66 -4.72 5.06 -3.73
CA ILE A 66 -4.31 4.53 -2.43
C ILE A 66 -5.45 4.66 -1.41
N ASP A 67 -6.06 5.84 -1.26
CA ASP A 67 -7.19 6.07 -0.33
C ASP A 67 -8.35 5.10 -0.60
N ARG A 68 -8.67 4.86 -1.88
CA ARG A 68 -9.73 3.94 -2.29
C ARG A 68 -9.43 2.49 -1.88
N GLU A 69 -8.21 2.01 -2.13
CA GLU A 69 -7.82 0.65 -1.76
C GLU A 69 -7.76 0.46 -0.24
N LEU A 70 -7.36 1.49 0.52
CA LEU A 70 -7.37 1.46 1.97
C LEU A 70 -8.78 1.37 2.55
N GLY A 71 -9.74 2.09 1.95
CA GLY A 71 -11.15 1.97 2.30
C GLY A 71 -11.66 0.54 2.16
N ASN A 72 -11.32 -0.14 1.06
CA ASN A 72 -11.69 -1.54 0.84
C ASN A 72 -11.05 -2.48 1.87
N LEU A 73 -9.82 -2.22 2.28
CA LEU A 73 -9.09 -3.08 3.21
C LEU A 73 -9.64 -3.02 4.63
N LYS A 74 -10.01 -1.81 5.09
CA LYS A 74 -10.56 -1.59 6.44
C LYS A 74 -11.82 -2.40 6.70
N ASP A 75 -12.63 -2.62 5.66
CA ASP A 75 -13.87 -3.39 5.75
C ASP A 75 -13.66 -4.92 5.72
N THR A 76 -12.45 -5.38 5.42
CA THR A 76 -12.16 -6.81 5.16
C THR A 76 -11.73 -7.57 6.42
N THR A 77 -11.33 -6.88 7.49
CA THR A 77 -10.81 -7.53 8.71
C THR A 77 -11.16 -6.79 10.00
N ASP A 78 -11.14 -7.53 11.11
CA ASP A 78 -11.31 -7.01 12.48
C ASP A 78 -9.97 -6.90 13.22
N ASN A 79 -8.84 -6.97 12.48
CA ASN A 79 -7.49 -6.92 13.05
C ASN A 79 -7.10 -5.47 13.41
N ALA A 80 -6.80 -5.24 14.69
CA ALA A 80 -6.39 -3.94 15.21
C ALA A 80 -5.04 -3.47 14.64
N ASP A 81 -4.10 -4.38 14.41
CA ASP A 81 -2.80 -4.06 13.80
C ASP A 81 -2.99 -3.65 12.34
N LEU A 82 -3.90 -4.30 11.62
CA LEU A 82 -4.21 -3.90 10.25
C LEU A 82 -4.90 -2.54 10.21
N SER A 83 -5.87 -2.33 11.09
CA SER A 83 -6.56 -1.04 11.21
C SER A 83 -5.56 0.10 11.49
N LYS A 84 -4.57 -0.16 12.36
CA LYS A 84 -3.51 0.80 12.65
C LYS A 84 -2.60 1.05 11.43
N ALA A 85 -2.19 0.00 10.72
CA ALA A 85 -1.38 0.15 9.51
C ALA A 85 -2.12 0.91 8.41
N VAL A 86 -3.43 0.66 8.23
CA VAL A 86 -4.30 1.42 7.31
C VAL A 86 -4.38 2.88 7.73
N ASP A 87 -4.65 3.16 9.01
CA ASP A 87 -4.77 4.53 9.51
C ASP A 87 -3.44 5.30 9.38
N ASP A 88 -2.30 4.66 9.62
CA ASP A 88 -0.97 5.29 9.46
C ASP A 88 -0.66 5.56 7.98
N LEU A 89 -1.05 4.66 7.07
CA LEU A 89 -0.92 4.89 5.64
C LEU A 89 -1.82 6.02 5.15
N SER A 90 -3.09 6.08 5.58
CA SER A 90 -4.00 7.19 5.26
C SER A 90 -3.46 8.54 5.72
N LYS A 91 -2.88 8.63 6.93
CA LYS A 91 -2.22 9.87 7.39
C LYS A 91 -1.02 10.23 6.52
N GLY A 92 -0.23 9.25 6.09
CA GLY A 92 0.85 9.47 5.14
C GLY A 92 0.35 10.10 3.84
N VAL A 93 -0.71 9.54 3.25
CA VAL A 93 -1.35 10.05 2.03
C VAL A 93 -1.86 11.48 2.21
N GLU A 94 -2.52 11.77 3.33
CA GLU A 94 -3.02 13.11 3.67
C GLU A 94 -1.89 14.14 3.82
N ASN A 95 -0.77 13.76 4.44
CA ASN A 95 0.40 14.63 4.56
C ASN A 95 1.02 14.95 3.19
N VAL A 96 1.11 13.97 2.30
CA VAL A 96 1.61 14.18 0.92
C VAL A 96 0.66 15.11 0.17
N ARG A 97 -0.66 14.86 0.22
CA ARG A 97 -1.68 15.73 -0.40
C ARG A 97 -1.56 17.17 0.11
N THR A 98 -1.46 17.35 1.42
CA THR A 98 -1.29 18.67 2.06
C THR A 98 0.00 19.36 1.59
N SER A 99 1.10 18.63 1.47
CA SER A 99 2.39 19.20 1.00
C SER A 99 2.26 19.74 -0.43
N VAL A 100 1.60 18.98 -1.31
CA VAL A 100 1.38 19.34 -2.71
C VAL A 100 0.44 20.53 -2.83
N GLU A 101 -0.65 20.56 -2.05
CA GLU A 101 -1.57 21.71 -1.97
C GLU A 101 -0.87 22.99 -1.50
N ASN A 102 0.15 22.86 -0.65
CA ASN A 102 0.99 23.96 -0.20
C ASN A 102 2.10 24.36 -1.20
N GLY A 103 2.16 23.70 -2.37
CA GLY A 103 3.09 24.00 -3.45
C GLY A 103 4.43 23.26 -3.36
N ASP A 104 4.53 22.20 -2.55
CA ASP A 104 5.69 21.32 -2.57
C ASP A 104 5.69 20.46 -3.84
N ALA A 105 6.71 20.66 -4.67
CA ALA A 105 6.89 19.91 -5.93
C ALA A 105 7.61 18.57 -5.72
N THR A 106 8.12 18.31 -4.51
CA THR A 106 8.85 17.10 -4.12
C THR A 106 8.43 16.64 -2.72
N PRO A 107 7.14 16.32 -2.51
CA PRO A 107 6.65 15.93 -1.20
C PRO A 107 7.36 14.67 -0.68
N ASP A 108 7.60 14.61 0.63
CA ASP A 108 8.16 13.42 1.26
C ASP A 108 7.12 12.29 1.31
N ILE A 109 7.36 11.22 0.55
CA ILE A 109 6.52 10.03 0.50
C ILE A 109 7.02 8.89 1.38
N THR A 110 8.15 9.06 2.09
CA THR A 110 8.72 8.03 2.97
C THR A 110 7.68 7.48 3.96
N PRO A 111 6.85 8.32 4.63
CA PRO A 111 5.82 7.82 5.54
C PRO A 111 4.79 6.91 4.85
N VAL A 112 4.48 7.15 3.57
CA VAL A 112 3.56 6.33 2.78
C VAL A 112 4.20 4.98 2.46
N THR A 113 5.45 4.98 2.00
CA THR A 113 6.18 3.75 1.66
C THR A 113 6.41 2.86 2.88
N ASP A 114 6.74 3.46 4.03
CA ASP A 114 6.94 2.74 5.29
C ASP A 114 5.64 2.09 5.76
N ALA A 115 4.53 2.84 5.76
CA ALA A 115 3.24 2.32 6.18
C ALA A 115 2.70 1.22 5.25
N ALA A 116 2.91 1.33 3.93
CA ALA A 116 2.57 0.27 2.99
C ALA A 116 3.40 -1.01 3.21
N THR A 117 4.67 -0.85 3.60
CA THR A 117 5.54 -1.98 3.97
C THR A 117 5.03 -2.68 5.23
N GLU A 118 4.64 -1.92 6.26
CA GLU A 118 4.06 -2.48 7.49
C GLU A 118 2.71 -3.17 7.21
N LEU A 119 1.88 -2.60 6.33
CA LEU A 119 0.62 -3.21 5.91
C LEU A 119 0.83 -4.61 5.30
N GLY A 120 1.82 -4.74 4.40
CA GLY A 120 2.18 -6.04 3.81
C GLY A 120 2.67 -7.05 4.84
N LYS A 121 3.42 -6.60 5.87
CA LYS A 121 3.83 -7.47 6.98
C LYS A 121 2.63 -7.98 7.77
N VAL A 122 1.70 -7.09 8.14
CA VAL A 122 0.50 -7.46 8.89
C VAL A 122 -0.39 -8.43 8.10
N CYS A 123 -0.52 -8.24 6.79
CA CYS A 123 -1.32 -9.14 5.93
C CYS A 123 -0.68 -10.52 5.71
N THR A 124 0.62 -10.68 5.97
CA THR A 124 1.35 -11.94 5.79
C THR A 124 1.68 -12.67 7.09
N SER A 125 1.45 -12.01 8.23
CA SER A 125 1.64 -12.56 9.58
C SER A 125 0.46 -13.34 10.14
#